data_AF-A0A2G9P7X4-F1
#
_entry.id   AF-A0A2G9P7X4-F1
#
_cell.length_a   1.000
_cell.length_b   1.000
_cell.length_c   1.000
_cell.angle_alpha   90.00
_cell.angle_beta   90.00
_cell.angle_gamma   90.00
#
_symmetry.space_group_name_H-M   'P 1'
#
loop_
_entity.id
_entity.type
_entity.pdbx_description
1 polymer ?
#
loop_
_entity_poly.entity_id
_entity_poly.type
_entity_poly.pdbx_seq_one_letter_code
_entity_poly.pdbx_strand_id
1 'polypeptide(L)'
;MFPADRKRVEQALQSCHLSKGKNDAINPEDFPESVYRTFLMQLCPRPEIDEIFTSYHAKAKPYMTKDHLTKFINQKQRDSRLNELLFPPAKQEQVQTLIEKYEPSAINKQRGQLSPEGMVWFLCGSENSIVSLDKVPVYQDMNQPFTHYFINSSHNTYLTAGQFSGVSSPEMYRQTLLSGCRCVELDCWKGKPPDEEPIITHGFTMTTEILFK
;
A
#
# COMPACT_ATOMS: atom_id res chain seq x y z
N MET A 1 8.70 -10.72 20.13
CA MET A 1 9.86 -10.17 19.40
C MET A 1 11.06 -11.07 19.69
N PHE A 2 11.75 -11.57 18.67
CA PHE A 2 12.92 -12.43 18.86
C PHE A 2 14.03 -11.64 19.61
N PRO A 3 14.77 -12.26 20.56
CA PRO A 3 15.78 -11.55 21.36
C PRO A 3 16.85 -10.81 20.53
N ALA A 4 17.16 -11.33 19.34
CA ALA A 4 18.12 -10.72 18.41
C ALA A 4 17.62 -9.38 17.83
N ASP A 5 16.34 -9.28 17.48
CA ASP A 5 15.77 -8.06 16.89
C ASP A 5 15.64 -6.94 17.92
N ARG A 6 15.35 -7.28 19.17
CA ARG A 6 15.35 -6.30 20.26
C ARG A 6 16.72 -5.62 20.40
N LYS A 7 17.81 -6.41 20.37
CA LYS A 7 19.17 -5.88 20.45
C LYS A 7 19.49 -4.95 19.27
N ARG A 8 19.01 -5.27 18.07
CA ARG A 8 19.16 -4.41 16.88
C ARG A 8 18.43 -3.07 17.05
N VAL A 9 17.23 -3.08 17.60
CA VAL A 9 16.49 -1.84 17.93
C VAL A 9 17.25 -1.00 18.96
N GLU A 10 17.72 -1.61 20.04
CA GLU A 10 18.51 -0.91 21.07
C GLU A 10 19.82 -0.31 20.51
N GLN A 11 20.47 -1.00 19.57
CA GLN A 11 21.64 -0.49 18.86
C GLN A 11 21.29 0.67 17.92
N ALA A 12 20.21 0.57 17.15
CA ALA A 12 19.78 1.63 16.25
C ALA A 12 19.37 2.90 17.02
N LEU A 13 18.69 2.76 18.17
CA LEU A 13 18.39 3.88 19.07
C LEU A 13 19.68 4.53 19.59
N GLN A 14 20.65 3.73 20.01
CA GLN A 14 21.95 4.23 20.48
C GLN A 14 22.68 5.02 19.39
N SER A 15 22.69 4.53 18.14
CA SER A 15 23.30 5.21 17.00
C SER A 15 22.65 6.57 16.68
N CYS A 16 21.40 6.77 17.11
CA CYS A 16 20.68 8.04 16.97
C CYS A 16 20.75 8.91 18.23
N HIS A 17 21.57 8.54 19.21
CA HIS A 17 21.67 9.21 20.52
C HIS A 17 20.36 9.24 21.32
N LEU A 18 19.50 8.24 21.11
CA LEU A 18 18.23 8.10 21.82
C LEU A 18 18.36 7.11 23.01
N SER A 19 17.48 7.29 23.99
CA SER A 19 17.36 6.38 25.13
C SER A 19 16.94 4.98 24.68
N LYS A 20 17.56 3.93 25.24
CA LYS A 20 17.37 2.52 24.83
C LYS A 20 17.05 1.58 25.99
N GLY A 21 16.97 2.09 27.22
CA GLY A 21 16.65 1.30 28.39
C GLY A 21 15.24 0.72 28.30
N LYS A 22 15.02 -0.43 28.93
CA LYS A 22 13.75 -1.16 28.86
C LYS A 22 12.54 -0.33 29.31
N ASN A 23 12.75 0.65 30.19
CA ASN A 23 11.72 1.50 30.78
C ASN A 23 11.95 2.99 30.48
N ASP A 24 12.83 3.30 29.53
CA ASP A 24 13.12 4.69 29.17
C ASP A 24 12.01 5.24 28.25
N ALA A 25 11.87 6.56 28.22
CA ALA A 25 10.98 7.27 27.29
C ALA A 25 11.79 8.29 26.48
N ILE A 26 11.36 8.53 25.24
CA ILE A 26 11.95 9.52 24.33
C ILE A 26 11.00 10.71 24.24
N ASN A 27 11.50 11.93 24.40
CA ASN A 27 10.68 13.13 24.20
C ASN A 27 10.33 13.25 22.71
N PRO A 28 9.07 13.59 22.34
CA PRO A 28 8.69 13.75 20.94
C PRO A 28 9.56 14.77 20.17
N GLU A 29 10.06 15.79 20.86
CA GLU A 29 10.95 16.83 20.31
C GLU A 29 12.32 16.29 19.89
N ASP A 30 12.80 15.23 20.56
CA ASP A 30 14.05 14.54 20.26
C ASP A 30 13.89 13.50 19.12
N PHE A 31 12.66 13.27 18.65
CA PHE A 31 12.33 12.29 17.61
C PHE A 31 11.61 12.88 16.40
N PRO A 32 12.16 13.94 15.76
CA PRO A 32 11.62 14.44 14.51
C PRO A 32 11.82 13.44 13.37
N GLU A 33 11.16 13.68 12.24
CA GLU A 33 11.21 12.80 11.07
C GLU A 33 12.65 12.50 10.60
N SER A 34 13.56 13.48 10.64
CA SER A 34 14.96 13.29 10.27
C SER A 34 15.67 12.24 11.14
N VAL A 35 15.45 12.28 12.45
CA VAL A 35 16.02 11.30 13.40
C VAL A 35 15.36 9.93 13.21
N TYR A 36 14.04 9.90 12.98
CA TYR A 36 13.33 8.65 12.67
C TYR A 36 13.86 7.98 11.40
N ARG A 37 14.12 8.77 10.34
CA ARG A 37 14.73 8.28 9.10
C ARG A 37 16.11 7.68 9.37
N THR A 38 16.97 8.37 10.12
CA THR A 38 18.28 7.82 10.52
C THR A 38 18.14 6.53 11.32
N PHE A 39 17.20 6.47 12.27
CA PHE A 39 16.91 5.26 13.03
C PHE A 39 16.53 4.09 12.12
N LEU A 40 15.67 4.30 11.13
CA LEU A 40 15.29 3.25 10.17
C LEU A 40 16.49 2.78 9.34
N MET A 41 17.35 3.69 8.89
CA MET A 41 18.56 3.35 8.13
C MET A 41 19.55 2.52 8.97
N GLN A 42 19.62 2.74 10.29
CA GLN A 42 20.44 1.95 11.20
C GLN A 42 19.80 0.58 11.53
N LEU A 43 18.48 0.54 11.71
CA LEU A 43 17.76 -0.68 12.06
C LEU A 43 17.69 -1.67 10.89
N CYS A 44 17.43 -1.15 9.69
CA CYS A 44 17.23 -1.92 8.46
C CYS A 44 18.08 -1.37 7.31
N PRO A 45 19.41 -1.65 7.31
CA PRO A 45 20.26 -1.34 6.18
C PRO A 45 19.75 -2.00 4.90
N ARG A 46 19.87 -1.30 3.77
CA ARG A 46 19.33 -1.72 2.47
C ARG A 46 20.45 -1.92 1.43
N PRO A 47 21.32 -2.95 1.58
CA PRO A 47 22.46 -3.16 0.69
C PRO A 47 22.07 -3.38 -0.77
N GLU A 48 20.86 -3.86 -1.05
CA GLU A 48 20.33 -4.01 -2.40
C GLU A 48 20.16 -2.67 -3.14
N ILE A 49 20.07 -1.55 -2.41
CA ILE A 49 20.04 -0.21 -3.03
C ILE A 49 21.41 0.15 -3.61
N ASP A 50 22.50 -0.32 -2.98
CA ASP A 50 23.86 -0.07 -3.47
C ASP A 50 24.08 -0.76 -4.83
N GLU A 51 23.44 -1.91 -5.08
CA GLU A 51 23.45 -2.59 -6.37
C GLU A 51 22.82 -1.74 -7.48
N ILE A 52 21.77 -0.98 -7.17
CA ILE A 52 21.16 -0.05 -8.14
C ILE A 52 22.18 1.00 -8.58
N PHE A 53 22.95 1.57 -7.65
CA PHE A 53 23.95 2.61 -7.97
C PHE A 53 25.11 2.08 -8.81
N THR A 54 25.58 0.86 -8.53
CA THR A 54 26.68 0.27 -9.31
C THR A 54 26.29 0.00 -10.77
N SER A 55 25.01 -0.28 -11.07
CA SER A 55 24.55 -0.52 -12.44
C SER A 55 24.61 0.70 -13.37
N TYR A 56 24.61 1.92 -12.83
CA TYR A 56 24.64 3.18 -13.59
C TYR A 56 26.03 3.82 -13.67
N HIS A 57 27.02 3.24 -13.01
CA HIS A 57 28.35 3.83 -12.91
C HIS A 57 29.43 2.84 -13.36
N ALA A 58 30.24 3.23 -14.35
CA ALA A 58 31.43 2.47 -14.73
C ALA A 58 32.52 2.43 -13.63
N LYS A 59 32.43 3.34 -12.64
CA LYS A 59 33.28 3.40 -11.44
C LYS A 59 32.39 3.74 -10.24
N ALA A 60 32.46 2.96 -9.17
CA ALA A 60 31.64 3.17 -7.97
C ALA A 60 31.76 4.62 -7.47
N LYS A 61 30.66 5.36 -7.57
CA LYS A 61 30.52 6.71 -7.00
C LYS A 61 29.48 6.63 -5.89
N PRO A 62 29.66 7.36 -4.78
CA PRO A 62 28.74 7.33 -3.64
C PRO A 62 27.47 8.18 -3.88
N TYR A 63 27.12 8.45 -5.15
CA TYR A 63 25.98 9.27 -5.52
C TYR A 63 25.53 8.98 -6.95
N MET A 64 24.25 9.25 -7.23
CA MET A 64 23.64 9.26 -8.55
C MET A 64 23.47 10.71 -9.01
N THR A 65 23.84 11.04 -10.25
CA THR A 65 23.63 12.38 -10.80
C THR A 65 22.18 12.57 -11.26
N LYS A 66 21.75 13.82 -11.42
CA LYS A 66 20.47 14.17 -12.06
C LYS A 66 20.23 13.40 -13.37
N ASP A 67 21.23 13.28 -14.24
CA ASP A 67 21.10 12.56 -15.51
C ASP A 67 20.88 11.06 -15.30
N HIS A 68 21.62 10.45 -14.37
CA HIS A 68 21.46 9.04 -14.03
C HIS A 68 20.08 8.75 -13.44
N LEU A 69 19.59 9.61 -12.54
CA LEU A 69 18.26 9.46 -11.96
C LEU A 69 17.15 9.67 -13.00
N THR A 70 17.33 10.65 -13.91
CA THR A 70 16.40 10.86 -15.04
C THR A 70 16.32 9.61 -15.91
N LYS A 71 17.47 8.99 -16.22
CA LYS A 71 17.54 7.73 -16.97
C LYS A 71 16.89 6.58 -16.21
N PHE A 72 17.12 6.46 -14.91
CA PHE A 72 16.51 5.44 -14.06
C PHE A 72 14.97 5.55 -14.08
N ILE A 73 14.43 6.73 -13.85
CA ILE A 73 12.98 6.98 -13.86
C ILE A 73 12.37 6.62 -15.21
N ASN A 74 12.95 7.13 -16.30
CA ASN A 74 12.36 6.96 -17.63
C ASN A 74 12.58 5.59 -18.27
N GLN A 75 13.55 4.80 -17.80
CA GLN A 75 13.91 3.51 -18.42
C GLN A 75 13.65 2.28 -17.54
N LYS A 76 13.72 2.41 -16.21
CA LYS A 76 13.49 1.29 -15.27
C LYS A 76 12.14 1.37 -14.59
N GLN A 77 11.74 2.57 -14.16
CA GLN A 77 10.49 2.76 -13.43
C GLN A 77 9.28 2.95 -14.36
N ARG A 78 9.51 3.32 -15.63
CA ARG A 78 8.45 3.57 -16.60
C ARG A 78 7.96 2.27 -17.25
N ASP A 79 6.64 2.08 -17.28
CA ASP A 79 6.00 1.05 -18.12
C ASP A 79 6.15 1.41 -19.61
N SER A 80 6.81 0.54 -20.37
CA SER A 80 7.10 0.73 -21.79
C SER A 80 5.87 0.77 -22.69
N ARG A 81 4.70 0.35 -22.18
CA ARG A 81 3.42 0.40 -22.91
C ARG A 81 2.74 1.77 -22.84
N LEU A 82 3.21 2.67 -21.98
CA LEU A 82 2.60 3.98 -21.79
C LEU A 82 2.89 4.91 -22.95
N ASN A 83 1.82 5.51 -23.50
CA ASN A 83 1.93 6.52 -24.55
C ASN A 83 2.70 7.76 -24.05
N GLU A 84 3.71 8.18 -24.81
CA GLU A 84 4.61 9.29 -24.42
C GLU A 84 3.95 10.67 -24.47
N LEU A 85 2.88 10.85 -25.24
CA LEU A 85 2.15 12.13 -25.28
C LEU A 85 1.23 12.28 -24.08
N LEU A 86 0.51 11.21 -23.72
CA LEU A 86 -0.38 11.20 -22.54
C LEU A 86 0.40 11.15 -21.24
N PHE A 87 1.52 10.43 -21.22
CA PHE A 87 2.39 10.25 -20.07
C PHE A 87 3.81 10.68 -20.45
N PRO A 88 4.13 11.98 -20.50
CA PRO A 88 5.46 12.43 -20.90
C PRO A 88 6.56 11.91 -19.97
N PRO A 89 7.77 11.63 -20.49
CA PRO A 89 8.91 11.26 -19.66
C PRO A 89 9.28 12.41 -18.71
N ALA A 90 9.83 12.06 -17.55
CA ALA A 90 10.28 13.02 -16.56
C ALA A 90 11.42 13.87 -17.14
N LYS A 91 11.28 15.19 -17.03
CA LYS A 91 12.29 16.18 -17.44
C LYS A 91 13.32 16.41 -16.34
N GLN A 92 14.51 16.90 -16.71
CA GLN A 92 15.58 17.12 -15.75
C GLN A 92 15.20 18.08 -14.62
N GLU A 93 14.40 19.11 -14.91
CA GLU A 93 13.94 20.08 -13.91
C GLU A 93 13.05 19.41 -12.86
N GLN A 94 12.18 18.49 -13.28
CA GLN A 94 11.32 17.73 -12.38
C GLN A 94 12.15 16.77 -11.52
N VAL A 95 13.16 16.14 -12.11
CA VAL A 95 14.08 15.26 -11.39
C VAL A 95 14.90 16.03 -10.36
N GLN A 96 15.28 17.27 -10.64
CA GLN A 96 15.94 18.14 -9.66
C GLN A 96 15.05 18.41 -8.44
N THR A 97 13.76 18.67 -8.63
CA THR A 97 12.80 18.83 -7.52
C THR A 97 12.68 17.56 -6.67
N LEU A 98 12.74 16.37 -7.30
CA LEU A 98 12.76 15.09 -6.56
C LEU A 98 14.02 14.93 -5.72
N ILE A 99 15.19 15.31 -6.25
CA ILE A 99 16.46 15.30 -5.49
C ILE A 99 16.35 16.25 -4.30
N GLU A 100 15.84 17.47 -4.50
CA GLU A 100 15.65 18.45 -3.42
C GLU A 100 14.71 17.96 -2.31
N LYS A 101 13.68 17.19 -2.69
CA LYS A 101 12.71 16.58 -1.77
C LYS A 101 13.30 15.43 -0.96
N TYR A 102 14.04 14.52 -1.61
CA TYR A 102 14.42 13.23 -1.00
C TYR A 102 15.84 13.17 -0.46
N GLU A 103 16.76 13.96 -1.00
CA GLU A 103 18.15 13.96 -0.54
C GLU A 103 18.24 14.55 0.88
N PRO A 104 18.98 13.92 1.82
CA PRO A 104 19.22 14.52 3.13
C PRO A 104 20.27 15.64 3.10
N SER A 105 21.36 15.45 2.34
CA SER A 105 22.51 16.37 2.36
C SER A 105 22.30 17.61 1.49
N ALA A 106 22.36 18.80 2.09
CA ALA A 106 22.26 20.07 1.39
C ALA A 106 23.33 20.25 0.29
N ILE A 107 24.54 19.74 0.51
CA ILE A 107 25.63 19.81 -0.48
C ILE A 107 25.28 18.98 -1.72
N ASN A 108 24.70 17.79 -1.52
CA ASN A 108 24.30 16.92 -2.61
C ASN A 108 23.12 17.53 -3.40
N LYS A 109 22.15 18.15 -2.70
CA LYS A 109 21.06 18.90 -3.35
C LYS A 109 21.58 19.97 -4.30
N GLN A 110 22.50 20.81 -3.81
CA GLN A 110 23.11 21.89 -4.61
C GLN A 110 23.86 21.36 -5.83
N ARG A 111 24.42 20.16 -5.73
CA ARG A 111 25.15 19.49 -6.83
C ARG A 111 24.24 18.68 -7.76
N GLY A 112 22.94 18.61 -7.50
CA GLY A 112 22.02 17.73 -8.25
C GLY A 112 22.40 16.25 -8.13
N GLN A 113 22.78 15.84 -6.92
CA GLN A 113 23.24 14.50 -6.58
C GLN A 113 22.29 13.85 -5.57
N LEU A 114 22.00 12.57 -5.77
CA LEU A 114 21.22 11.74 -4.86
C LEU A 114 22.12 10.68 -4.22
N SER A 115 22.10 10.58 -2.90
CA SER A 115 22.80 9.55 -2.12
C SER A 115 22.02 8.23 -2.08
N PRO A 116 22.65 7.11 -1.67
CA PRO A 116 21.92 5.86 -1.43
C PRO A 116 20.76 6.01 -0.44
N GLU A 117 20.94 6.81 0.61
CA GLU A 117 19.86 7.15 1.54
C GLU A 117 18.74 7.94 0.84
N GLY A 118 19.09 8.94 0.04
CA GLY A 118 18.11 9.67 -0.77
C GLY A 118 17.33 8.77 -1.72
N MET A 119 17.96 7.72 -2.28
CA MET A 119 17.29 6.72 -3.12
C MET A 119 16.31 5.86 -2.33
N VAL A 120 16.66 5.43 -1.11
CA VAL A 120 15.72 4.71 -0.23
C VAL A 120 14.45 5.54 -0.04
N TRP A 121 14.60 6.82 0.31
CA TRP A 121 13.45 7.70 0.54
C TRP A 121 12.67 8.02 -0.73
N PHE A 122 13.35 8.17 -1.87
CA PHE A 122 12.71 8.32 -3.16
C PHE A 122 11.84 7.10 -3.49
N LEU A 123 12.39 5.88 -3.41
CA LEU A 123 11.67 4.64 -3.74
C LEU A 123 10.50 4.35 -2.80
N CYS A 124 10.59 4.77 -1.53
CA CYS A 124 9.48 4.73 -0.58
C CYS A 124 8.48 5.90 -0.73
N GLY A 125 8.80 6.87 -1.59
CA GLY A 125 8.02 8.08 -1.81
C GLY A 125 6.76 7.83 -2.63
N SER A 126 5.82 8.77 -2.54
CA SER A 126 4.53 8.74 -3.26
C SER A 126 4.65 8.65 -4.78
N GLU A 127 5.75 9.13 -5.34
CA GLU A 127 6.04 9.15 -6.77
C GLU A 127 6.37 7.75 -7.34
N ASN A 128 6.66 6.77 -6.48
CA ASN A 128 6.99 5.39 -6.86
C ASN A 128 5.86 4.40 -6.50
N SER A 129 4.61 4.85 -6.55
CA SER A 129 3.45 3.98 -6.34
C SER A 129 3.42 2.83 -7.34
N ILE A 130 3.28 1.60 -6.84
CA ILE A 130 3.11 0.40 -7.68
C ILE A 130 1.76 0.38 -8.41
N VAL A 131 0.77 1.10 -7.88
CA VAL A 131 -0.56 1.25 -8.49
C VAL A 131 -0.65 2.54 -9.29
N SER A 132 -1.25 2.47 -10.48
CA SER A 132 -1.60 3.64 -11.29
C SER A 132 -2.72 4.42 -10.61
N LEU A 133 -2.39 5.56 -10.00
CA LEU A 133 -3.33 6.32 -9.16
C LEU A 133 -4.53 6.89 -9.95
N ASP A 134 -4.38 7.10 -11.25
CA ASP A 134 -5.46 7.48 -12.17
C ASP A 134 -6.55 6.40 -12.30
N LYS A 135 -6.22 5.14 -11.98
CA LYS A 135 -7.14 3.99 -12.04
C LYS A 135 -7.79 3.64 -10.71
N VAL A 136 -7.43 4.36 -9.64
CA VAL A 136 -8.03 4.19 -8.31
C VAL A 136 -9.46 4.77 -8.24
N PRO A 137 -9.74 6.00 -8.72
CA PRO A 137 -11.12 6.46 -8.84
C PRO A 137 -11.86 5.75 -9.98
N VAL A 138 -13.17 5.99 -10.09
CA VAL A 138 -13.95 5.51 -11.25
C VAL A 138 -13.44 6.21 -12.52
N TYR A 139 -12.73 5.44 -13.35
CA TYR A 139 -12.11 5.92 -14.60
C TYR A 139 -12.71 5.26 -15.85
N GLN A 140 -13.47 4.19 -15.67
CA GLN A 140 -14.14 3.46 -16.75
C GLN A 140 -15.32 4.29 -17.27
N ASP A 141 -15.64 4.13 -18.55
CA ASP A 141 -16.90 4.67 -19.07
C ASP A 141 -18.07 3.94 -18.41
N MET A 142 -18.89 4.67 -17.65
CA MET A 142 -20.05 4.13 -16.93
C MET A 142 -21.38 4.29 -17.69
N ASN A 143 -21.33 4.64 -18.98
CA ASN A 143 -22.51 4.85 -19.83
C ASN A 143 -22.79 3.71 -20.83
N GLN A 144 -22.03 2.62 -20.77
CA GLN A 144 -22.27 1.45 -21.61
C GLN A 144 -23.46 0.64 -21.08
N PRO A 145 -24.03 -0.27 -21.88
CA PRO A 145 -25.04 -1.22 -21.40
C PRO A 145 -24.54 -2.05 -20.20
N PHE A 146 -25.44 -2.38 -19.28
CA PHE A 146 -25.13 -3.14 -18.06
C PHE A 146 -24.39 -4.47 -18.31
N THR A 147 -24.70 -5.15 -19.42
CA THR A 147 -24.09 -6.42 -19.81
C THR A 147 -22.62 -6.33 -20.25
N HIS A 148 -22.07 -5.11 -20.37
CA HIS A 148 -20.67 -4.89 -20.74
C HIS A 148 -19.73 -4.79 -19.53
N TYR A 149 -20.26 -4.86 -18.30
CA TYR A 149 -19.49 -4.73 -17.08
C TYR A 149 -19.36 -6.06 -16.34
N PHE A 150 -18.19 -6.26 -15.73
CA PHE A 150 -18.07 -7.24 -14.65
C PHE A 150 -18.67 -6.65 -13.38
N ILE A 151 -19.51 -7.42 -12.70
CA ILE A 151 -20.26 -6.98 -11.51
C ILE A 151 -19.81 -7.81 -10.32
N ASN A 152 -19.27 -7.14 -9.31
CA ASN A 152 -18.93 -7.76 -8.05
C ASN A 152 -20.22 -8.32 -7.41
N SER A 153 -20.29 -9.64 -7.28
CA SER A 153 -21.51 -10.40 -6.96
C SER A 153 -21.23 -11.41 -5.85
N SER A 154 -22.17 -11.53 -4.92
CA SER A 154 -22.10 -12.44 -3.78
C SER A 154 -23.18 -13.51 -3.90
N HIS A 155 -22.78 -14.76 -3.64
CA HIS A 155 -23.64 -15.93 -3.58
C HIS A 155 -23.94 -16.29 -2.12
N ASN A 156 -25.18 -16.65 -1.82
CA ASN A 156 -25.70 -16.93 -0.47
C ASN A 156 -25.17 -15.94 0.57
N THR A 157 -25.38 -14.64 0.29
CA THR A 157 -24.74 -13.52 1.02
C THR A 157 -24.97 -13.58 2.53
N TYR A 158 -26.09 -14.14 2.99
CA TYR A 158 -26.42 -14.27 4.40
C TYR A 158 -25.50 -15.25 5.16
N LEU A 159 -24.85 -16.21 4.48
CA LEU A 159 -24.01 -17.22 5.14
C LEU A 159 -22.62 -16.67 5.51
N THR A 160 -22.26 -16.85 6.78
CA THR A 160 -20.92 -16.46 7.31
C THR A 160 -19.87 -17.56 7.18
N ALA A 161 -20.29 -18.81 6.98
CA ALA A 161 -19.42 -19.99 7.05
C ALA A 161 -19.87 -21.09 6.07
N GLY A 162 -20.13 -22.30 6.55
CA GLY A 162 -20.45 -23.47 5.73
C GLY A 162 -21.85 -23.41 5.11
N GLN A 163 -22.01 -24.10 3.98
CA GLN A 163 -23.29 -24.22 3.27
C GLN A 163 -24.27 -25.16 3.99
N PHE A 164 -23.79 -26.21 4.68
CA PHE A 164 -24.68 -27.17 5.35
C PHE A 164 -24.93 -26.84 6.83
N SER A 165 -23.92 -26.34 7.52
CA SER A 165 -24.00 -25.86 8.90
C SER A 165 -23.21 -24.56 9.02
N GLY A 166 -23.83 -23.54 9.59
CA GLY A 166 -23.28 -22.20 9.61
C GLY A 166 -24.27 -21.16 10.11
N VAL A 167 -23.74 -19.99 10.47
CA VAL A 167 -24.56 -18.87 10.93
C VAL A 167 -24.98 -18.03 9.72
N SER A 168 -26.27 -17.79 9.61
CA SER A 168 -26.85 -16.73 8.75
C SER A 168 -26.83 -15.41 9.51
N SER A 169 -26.45 -14.31 8.85
CA SER A 169 -26.32 -13.01 9.50
C SER A 169 -26.74 -11.84 8.61
N PRO A 170 -27.56 -10.90 9.12
CA PRO A 170 -27.85 -9.66 8.40
C PRO A 170 -26.60 -8.77 8.25
N GLU A 171 -25.59 -8.94 9.11
CA GLU A 171 -24.35 -8.18 9.05
C GLU A 171 -23.55 -8.49 7.79
N MET A 172 -23.67 -9.70 7.24
CA MET A 172 -22.99 -10.06 6.00
C MET A 172 -23.45 -9.19 4.83
N TYR A 173 -24.74 -8.88 4.73
CA TYR A 173 -25.23 -7.94 3.72
C TYR A 173 -24.57 -6.56 3.85
N ARG A 174 -24.42 -6.04 5.08
CA ARG A 174 -23.75 -4.74 5.31
C ARG A 174 -22.30 -4.79 4.85
N GLN A 175 -21.53 -5.78 5.29
CA GLN A 175 -20.10 -5.91 4.97
C GLN A 175 -19.86 -6.15 3.48
N THR A 176 -20.67 -6.99 2.84
CA THR A 176 -20.62 -7.25 1.40
C THR A 176 -20.89 -5.98 0.60
N LEU A 177 -21.92 -5.19 0.97
CA LEU A 177 -22.23 -3.92 0.31
C LEU A 177 -21.16 -2.85 0.55
N LEU A 178 -20.61 -2.75 1.77
CA LEU A 178 -19.51 -1.82 2.11
C LEU A 178 -18.22 -2.14 1.35
N SER A 179 -17.99 -3.42 1.02
CA SER A 179 -16.85 -3.86 0.21
C SER A 179 -17.04 -3.62 -1.29
N GLY A 180 -18.14 -2.97 -1.70
CA GLY A 180 -18.42 -2.62 -3.09
C GLY A 180 -19.13 -3.70 -3.91
N CYS A 181 -19.61 -4.78 -3.27
CA CYS A 181 -20.47 -5.76 -3.97
C CYS A 181 -21.78 -5.10 -4.39
N ARG A 182 -22.26 -5.39 -5.61
CA ARG A 182 -23.46 -4.78 -6.23
C ARG A 182 -24.57 -5.78 -6.53
N CYS A 183 -24.33 -7.07 -6.33
CA CYS A 183 -25.34 -8.12 -6.45
C CYS A 183 -25.29 -9.03 -5.22
N VAL A 184 -26.42 -9.17 -4.52
CA VAL A 184 -26.53 -10.00 -3.31
C VAL A 184 -27.69 -10.97 -3.45
N GLU A 185 -27.60 -12.09 -2.75
CA GLU A 185 -28.56 -13.18 -2.83
C GLU A 185 -29.39 -13.28 -1.54
N LEU A 186 -30.69 -13.56 -1.70
CA LEU A 186 -31.66 -13.70 -0.62
C LEU A 186 -32.48 -14.97 -0.85
N ASP A 187 -32.17 -16.03 -0.09
CA ASP A 187 -32.95 -17.27 -0.12
C ASP A 187 -34.15 -17.14 0.80
N CYS A 188 -35.27 -16.67 0.25
CA CYS A 188 -36.47 -16.38 1.01
C CYS A 188 -37.29 -17.65 1.28
N TRP A 189 -37.60 -17.92 2.55
CA TRP A 189 -38.48 -19.01 2.98
C TRP A 189 -39.65 -18.49 3.81
N LYS A 190 -40.74 -19.28 3.86
CA LYS A 190 -41.88 -19.01 4.73
C LYS A 190 -41.46 -19.09 6.20
N GLY A 191 -41.92 -18.15 7.01
CA GLY A 191 -41.76 -18.19 8.46
C GLY A 191 -42.39 -19.42 9.09
N LYS A 192 -41.90 -19.78 10.28
CA LYS A 192 -42.50 -20.86 11.07
C LYS A 192 -43.62 -20.29 11.94
N PRO A 193 -44.71 -21.04 12.18
CA PRO A 193 -45.70 -20.67 13.17
C PRO A 193 -45.07 -20.46 14.57
N PRO A 194 -45.58 -19.53 15.39
CA PRO A 194 -46.81 -18.76 15.18
C PRO A 194 -46.62 -17.42 14.44
N ASP A 195 -45.38 -16.96 14.27
CA ASP A 195 -45.12 -15.60 13.79
C ASP A 195 -45.30 -15.46 12.26
N GLU A 196 -45.07 -16.55 11.50
CA GLU A 196 -45.27 -16.63 10.04
C GLU A 196 -44.52 -15.57 9.19
N GLU A 197 -43.61 -14.78 9.78
CA GLU A 197 -42.79 -13.77 9.12
C GLU A 197 -41.73 -14.39 8.17
N PRO A 198 -41.49 -13.83 6.98
CA PRO A 198 -40.53 -14.37 6.02
C PRO A 198 -39.10 -14.35 6.59
N ILE A 199 -38.37 -15.43 6.34
CA ILE A 199 -36.99 -15.63 6.79
C ILE A 199 -36.04 -15.81 5.61
N ILE A 200 -34.74 -15.62 5.88
CA ILE A 200 -33.65 -15.97 4.98
C ILE A 200 -32.82 -17.08 5.63
N THR A 201 -32.62 -18.18 4.89
CA THR A 201 -31.80 -19.33 5.30
C THR A 201 -31.50 -20.24 4.12
N HIS A 202 -30.52 -21.14 4.28
CA HIS A 202 -30.27 -22.19 3.29
C HIS A 202 -31.18 -23.39 3.58
N GLY A 203 -32.19 -23.58 2.73
CA GLY A 203 -33.26 -24.55 2.97
C GLY A 203 -32.78 -25.99 3.10
N PHE A 204 -33.48 -26.76 3.93
CA PHE A 204 -33.19 -28.18 4.19
C PHE A 204 -31.77 -28.44 4.73
N THR A 205 -31.17 -27.46 5.39
CA THR A 205 -29.85 -27.58 6.04
C THR A 205 -29.93 -27.28 7.54
N MET A 206 -28.76 -27.26 8.19
CA MET A 206 -28.60 -26.91 9.60
C MET A 206 -28.10 -25.47 9.80
N THR A 207 -28.24 -24.59 8.79
CA THR A 207 -27.90 -23.18 8.94
C THR A 207 -28.91 -22.44 9.81
N THR A 208 -28.46 -21.43 10.55
CA THR A 208 -29.39 -20.58 11.32
C THR A 208 -30.24 -19.72 10.39
N GLU A 209 -31.28 -19.10 10.94
CA GLU A 209 -32.26 -18.31 10.18
C GLU A 209 -32.15 -16.84 10.61
N ILE A 210 -32.40 -15.92 9.69
CA ILE A 210 -32.55 -14.48 9.98
C ILE A 210 -33.89 -14.01 9.43
N LEU A 211 -34.46 -12.95 10.00
CA LEU A 211 -35.65 -12.33 9.45
C LEU A 211 -35.32 -11.65 8.12
N PHE A 212 -36.26 -11.65 7.18
CA PHE A 212 -36.13 -10.91 5.93
C PHE A 212 -36.15 -9.38 6.14
N LYS A 213 -36.88 -8.92 7.17
CA LYS A 213 -37.06 -7.51 7.51
C LYS A 213 -35.80 -6.84 8.07
#